data_AF-A0A316HWL2-F1
#
_entry.id   AF-A0A316HWL2-F1
#
_cell.length_a   1.000
_cell.length_b   1.000
_cell.length_c   1.000
_cell.angle_alpha   90.00
_cell.angle_beta   90.00
_cell.angle_gamma   90.00
#
_symmetry.space_group_name_H-M   'P 1'
#
loop_
_entity.id
_entity.type
_entity.pdbx_description
1 polymer ?
#
loop_
_entity_poly.entity_id
_entity_poly.type
_entity_poly.pdbx_seq_one_letter_code
_entity_poly.pdbx_strand_id
1 'polypeptide(L)'
;MPKITYVTHDGIETVVDVAVNETVMRGGVLNGIKGIVAQCGGGASCGTCHVYVDPENTKPLAEMHQVEDELLYFTACERKENSRLSCQLPVTEELDGLVVHLPEKQL
;
A
#
# COMPACT_ATOMS: atom_id res chain seq x y z
N MET A 1 12.58 8.00 -10.09
CA MET A 1 12.06 7.07 -9.06
C MET A 1 11.06 7.87 -8.25
N PRO A 2 9.77 7.59 -8.43
CA PRO A 2 8.70 8.20 -7.64
C PRO A 2 8.96 8.10 -6.13
N LYS A 3 8.71 9.19 -5.42
CA LYS A 3 8.72 9.23 -3.96
C LYS A 3 7.38 8.78 -3.43
N ILE A 4 7.38 7.75 -2.60
CA ILE A 4 6.18 7.26 -1.92
C ILE A 4 6.38 7.48 -0.41
N THR A 5 5.41 8.10 0.23
CA THR A 5 5.40 8.33 1.68
C THR A 5 4.58 7.25 2.37
N TYR A 6 5.20 6.56 3.32
CA TYR A 6 4.54 5.59 4.19
C TYR A 6 4.37 6.21 5.56
N VAL A 7 3.13 6.39 5.98
CA VAL A 7 2.78 6.88 7.31
C VAL A 7 2.38 5.67 8.15
N THR A 8 3.23 5.30 9.09
CA THR A 8 2.94 4.17 10.00
C THR A 8 1.88 4.57 11.04
N HIS A 9 1.27 3.59 11.70
CA HIS A 9 0.16 3.84 12.64
C HIS A 9 0.53 4.76 13.81
N ASP A 10 1.80 4.79 14.23
CA ASP A 10 2.33 5.68 15.26
C ASP A 10 2.62 7.11 14.74
N GLY A 11 2.33 7.38 13.46
CA GLY A 11 2.51 8.67 12.81
C GLY A 11 3.90 8.88 12.23
N ILE A 12 4.80 7.87 12.24
CA ILE A 12 6.12 8.02 11.63
C ILE A 12 5.96 7.99 10.10
N GLU A 13 6.34 9.09 9.47
CA GLU A 13 6.41 9.24 8.02
C GLU A 13 7.80 8.84 7.51
N THR A 14 7.83 8.01 6.47
CA THR A 14 9.07 7.67 5.77
C THR A 14 8.86 7.82 4.27
N VAL A 15 9.70 8.65 3.64
CA VAL A 15 9.69 8.85 2.19
C VAL A 15 10.71 7.92 1.56
N VAL A 16 10.27 7.16 0.57
CA VAL A 16 11.08 6.15 -0.11
C VAL A 16 11.06 6.40 -1.62
N ASP A 17 12.23 6.37 -2.25
CA ASP A 17 12.33 6.32 -3.71
C ASP A 17 12.02 4.89 -4.18
N VAL A 18 10.93 4.71 -4.93
CA VAL A 18 10.50 3.40 -5.45
C VAL A 18 10.72 3.37 -6.96
N ALA A 19 11.27 2.26 -7.47
CA ALA A 19 11.48 2.08 -8.90
C ALA A 19 10.13 1.96 -9.63
N VAL A 20 10.06 2.48 -10.86
CA VAL A 20 8.93 2.18 -11.75
C VAL A 20 8.89 0.68 -12.04
N ASN A 21 7.68 0.11 -12.16
CA ASN A 21 7.40 -1.33 -12.25
C ASN A 21 7.61 -2.14 -10.97
N GLU A 22 8.00 -1.51 -9.86
CA GLU A 22 7.80 -2.10 -8.52
C GLU A 22 6.38 -1.83 -8.03
N THR A 23 6.02 -2.38 -6.87
CA THR A 23 4.72 -2.08 -6.21
C THR A 23 4.95 -1.24 -4.97
N VAL A 24 3.92 -0.50 -4.53
CA VAL A 24 3.97 0.23 -3.25
C VAL A 24 4.32 -0.71 -2.08
N MET A 25 3.79 -1.94 -2.08
CA MET A 25 4.17 -2.95 -1.09
C MET A 25 5.68 -3.25 -1.11
N ARG A 26 6.23 -3.56 -2.29
CA ARG A 26 7.66 -3.93 -2.40
C ARG A 26 8.57 -2.75 -2.07
N GLY A 27 8.20 -1.54 -2.47
CA GLY A 27 8.87 -0.30 -2.06
C GLY A 27 8.97 -0.19 -0.54
N GLY A 28 7.86 -0.41 0.18
CA GLY A 28 7.84 -0.41 1.64
C GLY A 28 8.68 -1.53 2.27
N VAL A 29 8.50 -2.78 1.83
CA VAL A 29 9.23 -3.94 2.38
C VAL A 29 10.73 -3.84 2.19
N LEU A 30 11.19 -3.49 0.97
CA LEU A 30 12.62 -3.41 0.65
C LEU A 30 13.34 -2.28 1.41
N ASN A 31 12.59 -1.27 1.87
CA ASN A 31 13.12 -0.15 2.64
C ASN A 31 12.81 -0.26 4.14
N GLY A 32 12.34 -1.42 4.60
CA GLY A 32 12.17 -1.71 6.03
C GLY A 32 11.01 -0.96 6.69
N ILE A 33 10.00 -0.55 5.92
CA ILE A 33 8.78 0.05 6.47
C ILE A 33 8.07 -0.99 7.33
N LYS A 34 7.91 -0.69 8.62
CA LYS A 34 7.18 -1.53 9.57
C LYS A 34 5.70 -1.52 9.25
N GLY A 35 4.98 -2.61 9.52
CA GLY A 35 3.52 -2.68 9.35
C GLY A 35 3.05 -3.21 7.99
N ILE A 36 3.97 -3.57 7.09
CA ILE A 36 3.68 -4.34 5.87
C ILE A 36 4.28 -5.74 6.07
N VAL A 37 3.42 -6.76 6.14
CA VAL A 37 3.87 -8.15 6.31
C VAL A 37 4.11 -8.83 4.96
N ALA A 38 3.24 -8.56 3.98
CA ALA A 38 3.35 -9.10 2.62
C ALA A 38 3.51 -10.63 2.54
N GLN A 39 2.70 -11.37 3.31
CA GLN A 39 2.81 -12.82 3.51
C GLN A 39 2.84 -13.62 2.19
N CYS A 40 2.03 -13.24 1.20
CA CYS A 40 1.99 -13.92 -0.10
C CYS A 40 3.01 -13.40 -1.13
N GLY A 41 3.87 -12.44 -0.77
CA GLY A 41 4.84 -11.84 -1.68
C GLY A 41 4.24 -10.99 -2.82
N GLY A 42 2.96 -10.64 -2.76
CA GLY A 42 2.28 -9.80 -3.75
C GLY A 42 1.36 -10.54 -4.73
N GLY A 43 1.10 -11.83 -4.51
CA GLY A 43 0.24 -12.66 -5.36
C GLY A 43 -1.27 -12.45 -5.20
N ALA A 44 -1.73 -11.34 -4.59
CA ALA A 44 -3.15 -11.06 -4.33
C ALA A 44 -3.90 -12.27 -3.73
N SER A 45 -3.34 -12.88 -2.68
CA SER A 45 -3.93 -14.06 -2.01
C SER A 45 -3.94 -13.95 -0.49
N CYS A 46 -3.56 -12.80 0.06
CA CYS A 46 -3.64 -12.46 1.49
C CYS A 46 -4.13 -11.03 1.67
N GLY A 47 -4.41 -10.61 2.89
CA GLY A 47 -4.76 -9.21 3.24
C GLY A 47 -3.64 -8.41 3.91
N THR A 48 -2.41 -8.91 3.96
CA THR A 48 -1.37 -8.45 4.92
C THR A 48 -0.45 -7.35 4.41
N CYS A 49 -0.87 -6.69 3.32
CA CYS A 49 -0.25 -5.49 2.76
C CYS A 49 -1.27 -4.34 2.66
N HIS A 50 -2.33 -4.41 3.48
CA HIS A 50 -3.40 -3.42 3.55
C HIS A 50 -2.82 -2.05 3.90
N VAL A 51 -3.22 -1.04 3.13
CA VAL A 51 -2.95 0.37 3.38
C VAL A 51 -4.21 1.18 3.15
N TYR A 52 -4.25 2.38 3.74
CA TYR A 52 -5.20 3.41 3.38
C TYR A 52 -4.50 4.43 2.49
N VAL A 53 -4.98 4.64 1.28
CA VAL A 53 -4.51 5.73 0.42
C VAL A 53 -4.91 7.05 1.06
N ASP A 54 -4.03 8.04 1.05
CA ASP A 54 -4.38 9.36 1.55
C ASP A 54 -5.66 9.91 0.90
N PRO A 55 -6.65 10.40 1.67
CA PRO A 55 -7.93 10.85 1.13
C PRO A 55 -7.80 12.01 0.13
N GLU A 56 -6.72 12.80 0.22
CA GLU A 56 -6.45 13.90 -0.71
C GLU A 56 -5.66 13.44 -1.96
N ASN A 57 -5.49 12.12 -2.15
CA ASN A 57 -4.78 11.58 -3.29
C ASN A 57 -5.45 11.95 -4.62
N THR A 58 -4.70 12.64 -5.46
CA THR A 58 -5.09 13.01 -6.84
C THR A 58 -4.38 12.16 -7.90
N LYS A 59 -3.52 11.23 -7.49
CA LYS A 59 -2.69 10.42 -8.39
C LYS A 59 -3.53 9.31 -9.05
N PRO A 60 -3.25 8.97 -10.32
CA PRO A 60 -4.00 7.94 -11.04
C PRO A 60 -3.62 6.55 -10.54
N LEU A 61 -4.37 6.03 -9.57
CA LEU A 61 -4.18 4.65 -9.10
C LEU A 61 -4.74 3.67 -10.13
N ALA A 62 -4.12 2.49 -10.22
CA ALA A 62 -4.72 1.36 -10.92
C ALA A 62 -6.08 1.02 -10.31
N GLU A 63 -7.05 0.66 -11.15
CA GLU A 63 -8.38 0.27 -10.69
C GLU A 63 -8.30 -0.91 -9.72
N MET A 64 -9.20 -0.94 -8.74
CA MET A 64 -9.29 -2.07 -7.83
C MET A 64 -9.89 -3.27 -8.57
N HIS A 65 -9.19 -4.40 -8.54
CA HIS A 65 -9.68 -5.64 -9.14
C HIS A 65 -10.60 -6.39 -8.16
N GLN A 66 -11.48 -7.25 -8.68
CA GLN A 66 -12.43 -8.01 -7.85
C GLN A 66 -11.76 -8.83 -6.74
N VAL A 67 -10.63 -9.49 -7.04
CA VAL A 67 -9.89 -10.27 -6.04
C VAL A 67 -9.32 -9.39 -4.94
N GLU A 68 -8.85 -8.18 -5.27
CA GLU A 68 -8.41 -7.21 -4.27
C GLU A 68 -9.58 -6.80 -3.37
N ASP A 69 -10.73 -6.47 -3.96
CA ASP A 69 -11.94 -6.08 -3.24
C ASP A 69 -12.39 -7.14 -2.23
N GLU A 70 -12.45 -8.41 -2.66
CA GLU A 70 -12.84 -9.53 -1.81
C GLU A 70 -11.87 -9.74 -0.64
N LEU A 71 -10.56 -9.65 -0.90
CA LEU A 71 -9.53 -9.84 0.13
C LEU A 71 -9.52 -8.72 1.18
N LEU A 72 -9.92 -7.50 0.80
CA LEU A 72 -10.02 -6.38 1.74
C LEU A 72 -11.05 -6.61 2.84
N TYR A 73 -12.03 -7.52 2.68
CA TYR A 73 -12.95 -7.89 3.78
C TYR A 73 -12.29 -8.75 4.86
N PHE A 74 -11.12 -9.32 4.58
CA PHE A 74 -10.40 -10.21 5.49
C PHE A 74 -9.16 -9.54 6.10
N THR A 75 -9.04 -8.21 6.03
CA THR A 75 -7.93 -7.48 6.67
C THR A 75 -8.06 -7.47 8.19
N ALA A 76 -6.94 -7.37 8.90
CA ALA A 76 -6.93 -7.34 10.37
C ALA A 76 -7.56 -6.06 10.96
N CYS A 77 -7.44 -4.95 10.22
CA CYS A 77 -8.06 -3.68 10.53
C CYS A 77 -9.23 -3.42 9.58
N GLU A 78 -10.16 -2.57 10.01
CA GLU A 78 -11.37 -2.24 9.28
C GLU A 78 -11.07 -1.76 7.85
N ARG A 79 -11.81 -2.32 6.88
CA ARG A 79 -11.85 -1.86 5.50
C ARG A 79 -12.55 -0.50 5.43
N LYS A 80 -11.91 0.44 4.73
CA LYS A 80 -12.41 1.78 4.42
C LYS A 80 -12.51 1.98 2.90
N GLU A 81 -13.19 3.03 2.47
CA GLU A 81 -13.33 3.38 1.04
C GLU A 81 -11.97 3.58 0.34
N ASN A 82 -10.99 4.14 1.05
CA ASN A 82 -9.63 4.35 0.57
C ASN A 82 -8.68 3.16 0.86
N SER A 83 -9.21 2.00 1.26
CA SER A 83 -8.38 0.81 1.49
C SER A 83 -7.91 0.20 0.18
N ARG A 84 -6.62 -0.14 0.12
CA ARG A 84 -6.00 -0.86 -1.00
C ARG A 84 -5.10 -1.95 -0.47
N LEU A 85 -4.87 -2.98 -1.27
CA LEU A 85 -3.71 -3.87 -1.10
C LEU A 85 -2.54 -3.22 -1.82
N SER A 86 -1.54 -2.75 -1.07
CA SER A 86 -0.40 -2.01 -1.64
C SER A 86 0.41 -2.81 -2.67
N CYS A 87 0.27 -4.15 -2.70
CA CYS A 87 0.89 -4.98 -3.74
C CYS A 87 0.17 -4.91 -5.09
N GLN A 88 -1.07 -4.41 -5.13
CA GLN A 88 -1.85 -4.19 -6.35
C GLN A 88 -1.75 -2.74 -6.85
N LEU A 89 -0.87 -1.94 -6.24
CA LEU A 89 -0.53 -0.58 -6.66
C LEU A 89 0.85 -0.59 -7.35
N PRO A 90 0.92 -0.81 -8.68
CA PRO A 90 2.17 -0.69 -9.42
C PRO A 90 2.62 0.76 -9.45
N VAL A 91 3.92 1.00 -9.23
CA VAL A 91 4.52 2.33 -9.24
C VAL A 91 4.79 2.77 -10.69
N THR A 92 4.21 3.90 -11.06
CA THR A 92 4.42 4.64 -12.30
C THR A 92 4.99 6.02 -11.96
N GLU A 93 5.55 6.73 -12.94
CA GLU A 93 6.07 8.10 -12.72
C GLU A 93 4.98 9.05 -12.17
N GLU A 94 3.71 8.82 -12.51
CA GLU A 94 2.58 9.63 -12.06
C GLU A 94 2.24 9.43 -10.58
N LEU A 95 2.78 8.40 -9.92
CA LEU A 95 2.60 8.15 -8.49
C LEU A 95 3.61 8.89 -7.60
N ASP A 96 4.48 9.73 -8.18
CA ASP A 96 5.39 10.57 -7.39
C ASP A 96 4.61 11.45 -6.41
N GLY A 97 4.96 11.34 -5.13
CA GLY A 97 4.28 12.02 -4.03
C GLY A 97 3.05 11.28 -3.48
N LEU A 98 2.79 10.02 -3.87
CA LEU A 98 1.74 9.21 -3.25
C LEU A 98 2.00 9.04 -1.75
N VAL A 99 0.95 9.21 -0.94
CA VAL A 99 0.98 8.96 0.50
C VAL A 99 0.06 7.79 0.84
N VAL A 100 0.57 6.83 1.59
CA VAL A 100 -0.19 5.69 2.11
C VAL A 100 -0.03 5.58 3.62
N HIS A 101 -1.13 5.35 4.30
CA HIS A 101 -1.20 5.19 5.75
C HIS A 101 -1.35 3.70 6.08
N LEU A 102 -0.53 3.21 7.01
CA LEU A 102 -0.59 1.82 7.42
C LEU A 102 -1.59 1.63 8.57
N PRO A 103 -2.35 0.53 8.57
CA PRO A 103 -3.20 0.18 9.71
C PRO A 103 -2.35 -0.17 10.94
N GLU A 104 -3.00 -0.23 12.11
CA GLU A 104 -2.37 -0.63 13.37
C GLU A 104 -1.73 -2.02 13.31
N LYS A 105 -2.33 -2.93 12.54
CA LYS A 105 -1.89 -4.32 12.42
C LYS A 105 -2.25 -4.93 11.07
N GLN A 106 -1.52 -6.00 10.72
CA GLN A 106 -1.82 -6.93 9.63
C GLN A 106 -2.09 -8.32 10.23
N LEU A 107 -2.71 -9.22 9.44
CA LEU A 107 -2.84 -10.64 9.81
C LEU A 107 -1.50 -11.38 9.68
#